data_AF-W7KHH5-F1
#
_entry.id   AF-W7KHH5-F1
#
_cell.length_a   1.000
_cell.length_b   1.000
_cell.length_c   1.000
_cell.angle_alpha   90.00
_cell.angle_beta   90.00
_cell.angle_gamma   90.00
#
_symmetry.space_group_name_H-M   'P 1'
#
loop_
_entity.id
_entity.type
_entity.pdbx_description
1 polymer ?
#
loop_
_entity_poly.entity_id
_entity_poly.type
_entity_poly.pdbx_seq_one_letter_code
_entity_poly.pdbx_strand_id
1 'polypeptide(L)'
;MDLKSTQRVTLLAGSVLYSLNVILSISLFTLLIISPLPVSNLDARAILTAVPLISGVFNALILALLSMSLKYAEYYGIAKSFLALIIYSGYWLAFKPGFDVLALIIPIMALCVAQIGVLYLYARVIKELFG
;
A
#
# COMPACT_ATOMS: atom_id res chain seq x y z
N MET A 1 -27.34 -0.38 -2.68
CA MET A 1 -26.82 0.94 -3.12
C MET A 1 -26.91 0.98 -4.63
N ASP A 2 -27.23 2.15 -5.19
CA ASP A 2 -27.10 2.40 -6.62
C ASP A 2 -25.62 2.47 -7.04
N LEU A 3 -25.36 2.28 -8.33
CA LEU A 3 -24.01 2.24 -8.90
C LEU A 3 -23.21 3.52 -8.60
N LYS A 4 -23.86 4.69 -8.70
CA LYS A 4 -23.25 6.00 -8.47
C LYS A 4 -22.82 6.19 -7.01
N SER A 5 -23.66 5.80 -6.05
CA SER A 5 -23.27 5.83 -4.63
C SER A 5 -22.15 4.85 -4.33
N THR A 6 -22.19 3.65 -4.91
CA THR A 6 -21.15 2.63 -4.73
C THR A 6 -19.81 3.13 -5.26
N GLN A 7 -19.78 3.72 -6.47
CA GLN A 7 -18.58 4.34 -7.03
C GLN A 7 -18.04 5.45 -6.13
N ARG A 8 -18.90 6.34 -5.64
CA ARG A 8 -18.48 7.44 -4.76
C ARG A 8 -17.87 6.93 -3.46
N VAL A 9 -18.48 5.93 -2.83
CA VAL A 9 -17.97 5.31 -1.61
C VAL A 9 -16.62 4.64 -1.85
N THR A 10 -16.49 3.89 -2.95
CA THR A 10 -15.23 3.24 -3.35
C THR A 10 -14.12 4.26 -3.56
N LEU A 11 -14.39 5.36 -4.27
CA LEU A 11 -13.40 6.41 -4.51
C LEU A 11 -12.99 7.13 -3.23
N LEU A 12 -13.95 7.46 -2.35
CA LEU A 12 -13.67 8.11 -1.08
C LEU A 12 -12.85 7.20 -0.15
N ALA A 13 -13.28 5.95 0.01
CA ALA A 13 -12.56 4.95 0.80
C ALA A 13 -11.15 4.72 0.23
N GLY A 14 -11.03 4.56 -1.09
CA GLY A 14 -9.75 4.44 -1.77
C GLY A 14 -8.85 5.65 -1.49
N SER A 15 -9.38 6.86 -1.66
CA SER A 15 -8.64 8.11 -1.43
C SER A 15 -8.05 8.18 -0.03
N VAL A 16 -8.86 7.87 0.99
CA VAL A 16 -8.39 7.87 2.38
C VAL A 16 -7.35 6.77 2.62
N LEU A 17 -7.65 5.52 2.24
CA LEU A 17 -6.76 4.39 2.53
C LEU A 17 -5.41 4.52 1.82
N TYR A 18 -5.41 4.87 0.53
CA TYR A 18 -4.17 5.05 -0.23
C TYR A 18 -3.37 6.24 0.27
N SER A 19 -4.00 7.37 0.61
CA SER A 19 -3.28 8.54 1.15
C SER A 19 -2.62 8.23 2.49
N LEU A 20 -3.34 7.57 3.40
CA LEU A 20 -2.77 7.12 4.67
C LEU A 20 -1.60 6.16 4.45
N ASN A 21 -1.73 5.22 3.52
CA ASN A 21 -0.67 4.27 3.22
C ASN A 21 0.56 4.94 2.59
N VAL A 22 0.39 6.00 1.77
CA VAL A 22 1.49 6.85 1.29
C VAL A 22 2.21 7.50 2.46
N ILE A 23 1.48 8.18 3.35
CA ILE A 23 2.05 8.89 4.50
C ILE A 23 2.87 7.93 5.36
N LEU A 24 2.27 6.80 5.77
CA LEU A 24 2.94 5.81 6.61
C LEU A 24 4.15 5.18 5.92
N SER A 25 4.06 4.92 4.60
CA SER A 25 5.18 4.38 3.83
C SER A 25 6.37 5.35 3.80
N ILE A 26 6.12 6.66 3.63
CA ILE A 26 7.16 7.70 3.69
C ILE A 26 7.72 7.81 5.12
N SER A 27 6.87 7.79 6.14
CA SER A 27 7.32 7.80 7.54
C SER A 27 8.21 6.60 7.86
N LEU A 28 7.87 5.42 7.35
CA LEU A 28 8.69 4.21 7.54
C LEU A 28 10.04 4.34 6.82
N PHE A 29 10.06 4.87 5.60
CA PHE A 29 11.31 5.19 4.90
C PHE A 29 12.19 6.13 5.72
N THR A 30 11.64 7.25 6.22
CA THR A 30 12.37 8.21 7.05
C THR A 30 12.90 7.57 8.33
N LEU A 31 12.10 6.73 8.98
CA LEU A 31 12.52 6.01 10.18
C LEU A 31 13.67 5.04 9.89
N LEU A 32 13.64 4.31 8.77
CA LEU A 32 14.71 3.39 8.37
C LEU A 32 15.99 4.09 7.90
N ILE A 33 15.95 5.39 7.60
CA ILE A 33 17.17 6.19 7.40
C ILE A 33 17.83 6.49 8.75
N ILE A 34 17.04 6.87 9.75
CA ILE A 34 17.55 7.28 11.08
C ILE A 34 17.95 6.06 11.91
N SER A 35 17.11 5.04 11.90
CA SER A 35 17.27 3.78 12.62
C SER A 35 17.23 2.62 11.62
N PRO A 36 18.36 2.35 10.95
CA PRO A 36 18.39 1.36 9.88
C PRO A 36 18.24 -0.08 10.39
N LEU A 37 17.83 -0.95 9.48
CA LEU A 37 17.80 -2.39 9.74
C LEU A 37 19.20 -2.93 10.07
N PRO A 38 19.31 -3.98 10.91
CA PRO A 38 20.58 -4.60 11.30
C PRO A 38 21.19 -5.43 10.16
N VAL A 39 21.55 -4.76 9.06
CA VAL A 39 22.13 -5.34 7.85
C VAL A 39 23.53 -4.78 7.67
N SER A 40 24.53 -5.66 7.65
CA SER A 40 25.94 -5.28 7.53
C SER A 40 26.33 -4.83 6.12
N ASN A 41 25.73 -5.43 5.09
CA ASN A 41 25.95 -5.05 3.70
C ASN A 41 25.25 -3.72 3.39
N LEU A 42 26.03 -2.69 3.02
CA LEU A 42 25.54 -1.33 2.80
C LEU A 42 24.55 -1.23 1.63
N ASP A 43 24.80 -1.96 0.54
CA ASP A 43 23.95 -1.96 -0.65
C ASP A 43 22.60 -2.61 -0.35
N ALA A 44 22.62 -3.78 0.30
CA ALA A 44 21.41 -4.47 0.72
C ALA A 44 20.59 -3.63 1.68
N ARG A 45 21.25 -2.94 2.62
CA ARG A 45 20.59 -2.03 3.55
C ARG A 45 19.94 -0.86 2.83
N ALA A 46 20.62 -0.24 1.86
CA ALA A 46 20.06 0.85 1.08
C ALA A 46 18.82 0.41 0.28
N ILE A 47 18.88 -0.76 -0.36
CA ILE A 47 17.75 -1.34 -1.09
C ILE A 47 16.56 -1.57 -0.16
N LEU A 48 16.78 -2.18 1.00
CA LEU A 48 15.72 -2.44 1.98
C LEU A 48 15.15 -1.14 2.55
N THR A 49 16.00 -0.16 2.87
CA THR A 49 15.52 1.15 3.30
C THR A 49 14.65 1.82 2.23
N ALA A 50 14.90 1.62 0.94
CA ALA A 50 14.11 2.22 -0.15
C ALA A 50 12.74 1.57 -0.41
N VAL A 51 12.52 0.32 0.03
CA VAL A 51 11.26 -0.41 -0.23
C VAL A 51 10.00 0.34 0.23
N PRO A 52 9.93 0.92 1.45
CA PRO A 52 8.76 1.68 1.87
C PRO A 52 8.50 2.88 0.96
N LEU A 53 9.53 3.58 0.52
CA LEU A 53 9.38 4.69 -0.42
C LEU A 53 8.76 4.23 -1.75
N ILE A 54 9.26 3.12 -2.30
CA ILE A 54 8.72 2.51 -3.52
C ILE A 54 7.24 2.13 -3.31
N SER A 55 6.90 1.51 -2.17
CA SER A 55 5.51 1.21 -1.80
C SER A 55 4.63 2.47 -1.75
N GLY A 56 5.16 3.57 -1.19
CA GLY A 56 4.50 4.88 -1.16
C GLY A 56 4.19 5.39 -2.56
N VAL A 57 5.17 5.37 -3.47
CA VAL A 57 4.98 5.79 -4.88
C VAL A 57 3.92 4.94 -5.56
N PHE A 58 3.96 3.61 -5.42
CA PHE A 58 2.94 2.76 -6.02
C PHE A 58 1.54 2.99 -5.44
N ASN A 59 1.41 3.25 -4.13
CA ASN A 59 0.12 3.62 -3.55
C ASN A 59 -0.42 4.90 -4.20
N ALA A 60 0.41 5.92 -4.39
CA ALA A 60 0.00 7.16 -5.05
C ALA A 60 -0.41 6.93 -6.52
N LEU A 61 0.34 6.10 -7.24
CA LEU A 61 0.00 5.71 -8.62
C LEU A 61 -1.35 4.99 -8.66
N ILE A 62 -1.59 3.99 -7.82
CA ILE A 62 -2.86 3.26 -7.78
C ILE A 62 -4.02 4.20 -7.44
N LEU A 63 -3.84 5.13 -6.51
CA LEU A 63 -4.84 6.15 -6.22
C LEU A 63 -5.20 6.99 -7.45
N ALA A 64 -4.20 7.40 -8.24
CA ALA A 64 -4.45 8.11 -9.49
C ALA A 64 -5.23 7.24 -10.49
N LEU A 65 -4.86 5.95 -10.64
CA LEU A 65 -5.56 5.02 -11.53
C LEU A 65 -7.03 4.82 -11.13
N LEU A 66 -7.31 4.70 -9.82
CA LEU A 66 -8.67 4.60 -9.29
C LEU A 66 -9.47 5.87 -9.53
N SER A 67 -8.86 7.03 -9.30
CA SER A 67 -9.50 8.34 -9.51
C SER A 67 -9.88 8.57 -10.97
N MET A 68 -9.09 8.03 -11.90
CA MET A 68 -9.34 8.08 -13.34
C MET A 68 -10.27 6.95 -13.83
N SER A 69 -10.77 6.08 -12.93
CA SER A 69 -11.67 4.97 -13.25
C SER A 69 -11.12 4.01 -14.33
N LEU A 70 -9.82 3.72 -14.30
CA LEU A 70 -9.17 2.83 -15.28
C LEU A 70 -9.49 1.34 -15.05
N LYS A 71 -9.71 0.59 -16.14
CA LYS A 71 -10.19 -0.80 -16.19
C LYS A 71 -9.30 -1.85 -15.51
N TYR A 72 -8.05 -1.52 -15.15
CA TYR A 72 -7.11 -2.46 -14.55
C TYR A 72 -6.51 -2.00 -13.22
N ALA A 73 -7.02 -0.90 -12.66
CA ALA A 73 -6.50 -0.33 -11.41
C ALA A 73 -6.58 -1.34 -10.24
N GLU A 74 -7.61 -2.20 -10.23
CA GLU A 74 -7.79 -3.28 -9.26
C GLU A 74 -6.66 -4.31 -9.29
N TYR A 75 -6.21 -4.73 -10.47
CA TYR A 75 -5.18 -5.76 -10.60
C TYR A 75 -3.84 -5.26 -10.07
N TYR A 76 -3.45 -4.05 -10.48
CA TYR A 76 -2.24 -3.41 -9.97
C TYR A 76 -2.31 -3.17 -8.46
N GLY A 77 -3.48 -2.73 -7.97
CA GLY A 77 -3.71 -2.50 -6.55
C GLY A 77 -3.62 -3.77 -5.70
N ILE A 78 -4.23 -4.87 -6.15
CA ILE A 78 -4.23 -6.16 -5.46
C ILE A 78 -2.81 -6.72 -5.44
N ALA A 79 -2.15 -6.79 -6.61
CA ALA A 79 -0.80 -7.31 -6.72
C ALA A 79 0.18 -6.56 -5.81
N LYS A 80 0.11 -5.22 -5.81
CA LYS A 80 0.93 -4.39 -4.92
C LYS A 80 0.64 -4.65 -3.45
N SER A 81 -0.64 -4.77 -3.07
CA SER A 81 -1.04 -4.98 -1.68
C SER A 81 -0.55 -6.34 -1.17
N PHE A 82 -0.68 -7.40 -1.95
CA PHE A 82 -0.10 -8.70 -1.63
C PHE A 82 1.41 -8.66 -1.51
N LEU A 83 2.10 -8.02 -2.46
CA LEU A 83 3.55 -7.89 -2.43
C LEU A 83 4.02 -7.15 -1.17
N ALA A 84 3.33 -6.07 -0.80
CA ALA A 84 3.63 -5.33 0.43
C ALA A 84 3.46 -6.20 1.69
N LEU A 85 2.38 -6.98 1.79
CA LEU A 85 2.17 -7.91 2.90
C LEU A 85 3.31 -8.92 3.03
N ILE A 86 3.75 -9.52 1.91
CA ILE A 86 4.84 -10.49 1.88
C ILE A 86 6.16 -9.83 2.33
N ILE A 87 6.50 -8.68 1.74
CA ILE A 87 7.77 -8.00 2.01
C ILE A 87 7.83 -7.54 3.48
N TYR A 88 6.78 -6.89 3.99
CA TYR A 88 6.78 -6.40 5.35
C TYR A 88 6.71 -7.52 6.39
N SER A 89 6.05 -8.64 6.08
CA SER A 89 6.15 -9.86 6.90
C SER A 89 7.58 -10.40 6.90
N GLY A 90 8.25 -10.38 5.74
CA GLY A 90 9.66 -10.73 5.61
C GLY A 90 10.58 -9.84 6.43
N TYR A 91 10.29 -8.53 6.55
CA TYR A 91 11.07 -7.60 7.37
C TYR A 91 11.06 -8.01 8.83
N TRP A 92 9.88 -8.37 9.33
CA TRP A 92 9.74 -8.85 10.69
C TRP A 92 10.52 -10.14 10.93
N LEU A 93 10.34 -11.13 10.06
CA LEU A 93 10.95 -12.45 10.21
C LEU A 93 12.47 -12.42 10.10
N ALA A 94 13.01 -11.62 9.17
CA ALA A 94 14.44 -11.60 8.88
C ALA A 94 15.24 -10.68 9.82
N PHE A 95 14.69 -9.52 10.18
CA PHE A 95 15.47 -8.47 10.85
C PHE A 95 15.02 -8.18 12.29
N LYS A 96 13.83 -8.65 12.69
CA LYS A 96 13.23 -8.38 14.01
C LYS A 96 13.39 -6.91 14.43
N PRO A 97 12.92 -5.95 13.60
CA PRO A 97 13.14 -4.54 13.84
C PRO A 97 12.50 -4.08 15.16
N GLY A 98 12.97 -2.94 15.68
CA GLY A 98 12.44 -2.35 16.92
C GLY A 98 10.94 -2.05 16.85
N PHE A 99 10.31 -1.86 18.02
CA PHE A 99 8.87 -1.60 18.13
C PHE A 99 8.41 -0.37 17.33
N ASP A 100 9.27 0.64 17.17
CA ASP A 100 8.96 1.86 16.41
C ASP A 100 8.72 1.56 14.92
N VAL A 101 9.51 0.66 14.35
CA VAL A 101 9.37 0.21 12.94
C VAL A 101 8.13 -0.66 12.79
N LEU A 102 7.88 -1.55 13.77
CA LEU A 102 6.66 -2.35 13.81
C LEU A 102 5.39 -1.50 13.88
N ALA A 103 5.41 -0.42 14.65
CA ALA A 103 4.30 0.50 14.81
C ALA A 103 3.89 1.16 13.48
N LEU A 104 4.78 1.21 12.48
CA LEU A 104 4.46 1.65 11.12
C LEU A 104 4.14 0.48 10.18
N ILE A 105 4.87 -0.63 10.27
CA ILE A 105 4.64 -1.81 9.43
C ILE A 105 3.23 -2.38 9.61
N ILE A 106 2.77 -2.55 10.86
CA ILE A 106 1.49 -3.19 11.16
C ILE A 106 0.31 -2.39 10.56
N PRO A 107 0.20 -1.05 10.78
CA PRO A 107 -0.82 -0.25 10.12
C PRO A 107 -0.74 -0.26 8.60
N ILE A 108 0.47 -0.24 8.01
CA ILE A 108 0.62 -0.33 6.55
C ILE A 108 0.03 -1.64 6.02
N MET A 109 0.32 -2.77 6.67
CA MET A 109 -0.23 -4.06 6.29
C MET A 109 -1.75 -4.11 6.48
N ALA A 110 -2.28 -3.59 7.58
CA ALA A 110 -3.72 -3.50 7.82
C ALA A 110 -4.43 -2.66 6.74
N LEU A 111 -3.83 -1.54 6.34
CA LEU A 111 -4.31 -0.73 5.23
C LEU A 111 -4.27 -1.49 3.90
N CYS A 112 -3.24 -2.30 3.64
CA CYS A 112 -3.20 -3.15 2.43
C CYS A 112 -4.35 -4.15 2.39
N VAL A 113 -4.73 -4.76 3.51
CA VAL A 113 -5.90 -5.64 3.59
C VAL A 113 -7.19 -4.85 3.30
N ALA A 114 -7.35 -3.67 3.90
CA ALA A 114 -8.51 -2.82 3.66
C ALA A 114 -8.59 -2.34 2.20
N GLN A 115 -7.45 -1.99 1.59
CA GLN A 115 -7.34 -1.60 0.19
C GLN A 115 -7.81 -2.73 -0.73
N ILE A 116 -7.43 -3.97 -0.48
CA ILE A 116 -7.91 -5.13 -1.23
C ILE A 116 -9.45 -5.18 -1.23
N GLY A 117 -10.09 -4.96 -0.08
CA GLY A 117 -11.55 -4.88 0.03
C GLY A 117 -12.17 -3.78 -0.85
N VAL A 118 -11.58 -2.58 -0.86
CA VAL A 118 -12.02 -1.47 -1.73
C VAL A 118 -11.82 -1.80 -3.21
N LEU A 119 -10.73 -2.46 -3.58
CA LEU A 119 -10.47 -2.84 -4.97
C LEU A 119 -11.46 -3.90 -5.48
N TYR A 120 -11.95 -4.80 -4.62
CA TYR A 120 -13.04 -5.70 -4.99
C TYR A 120 -14.35 -4.95 -5.29
N LEU A 121 -14.69 -3.94 -4.49
CA LEU A 121 -15.84 -3.08 -4.77
C LEU A 121 -15.64 -2.28 -6.06
N TYR A 122 -14.43 -1.78 -6.30
CA TYR A 122 -14.06 -1.09 -7.52
C TYR A 122 -14.21 -1.98 -8.76
N ALA A 123 -13.69 -3.21 -8.71
CA ALA A 123 -13.78 -4.17 -9.82
C ALA A 123 -15.25 -4.43 -10.21
N ARG A 124 -16.14 -4.54 -9.22
CA ARG A 124 -17.57 -4.67 -9.47
C ARG A 124 -18.16 -3.45 -10.17
N VAL A 125 -17.82 -2.24 -9.70
CA VAL A 125 -18.28 -0.98 -10.31
C VAL A 125 -17.79 -0.85 -11.76
N ILE A 126 -16.51 -1.15 -12.02
CA ILE A 126 -15.94 -1.09 -13.37
C ILE A 126 -16.59 -2.11 -14.31
N LYS A 127 -16.85 -3.34 -13.84
CA LYS A 127 -17.57 -4.34 -14.63
C LYS A 127 -18.98 -3.88 -15.00
N GLU A 128 -19.69 -3.26 -14.05
CA GLU A 128 -21.03 -2.72 -14.32
C GLU A 128 -21.00 -1.51 -15.29
N LEU A 129 -19.91 -0.73 -15.33
CA LEU A 129 -19.74 0.42 -16.22
C LEU A 129 -19.26 0.06 -17.64
N PHE A 130 -18.41 -0.96 -17.78
CA PHE A 130 -17.71 -1.26 -19.04
C PHE A 130 -18.04 -2.64 -19.64
N GLY A 131 -18.90 -3.44 -19.00
CA GLY A 131 -19.22 -4.81 -19.41
C GLY A 131 -18.12 -5.81 -19.07
#